data_AF-A0A3D1TTZ0-F1
#
_entry.id   AF-A0A3D1TTZ0-F1
#
_cell.length_a   1.000
_cell.length_b   1.000
_cell.length_c   1.000
_cell.angle_alpha   90.00
_cell.angle_beta   90.00
_cell.angle_gamma   90.00
#
_symmetry.space_group_name_H-M   'P 1'
#
loop_
_entity.id
_entity.type
_entity.pdbx_description
1 polymer ?
#
loop_
_entity_poly.entity_id
_entity_poly.type
_entity_poly.pdbx_seq_one_letter_code
_entity_poly.pdbx_strand_id
1 'polypeptide(L)'
;MTSPCQVLHRPHCDGDEPAAVANQVGQIWAFRERIQPGDLIALPLKTRAAIAIGRIKGPYQYRLDLPGDTRHVRAADWLRMDIPRSAFAQDLLFSLGAFMTVCRIQRNNAEERIKAVLDGHARPNAAREPDVQEKVEAEVVAPVDLEEYAHDLIRDFIGQKFKGHNLERLVAAVLKAEGYQTQQAPAGADGGSTSLLGEVRWDSSRHGSACR
;
A
#
# COMPACT_ATOMS: atom_id res chain seq x y z
N MET A 1 11.29 -13.94 14.62
CA MET A 1 10.36 -12.86 14.21
C MET A 1 11.18 -11.81 13.48
N THR A 2 11.34 -11.96 12.17
CA THR A 2 12.22 -11.15 11.34
C THR A 2 11.39 -9.99 10.79
N SER A 3 11.63 -8.77 11.29
CA SER A 3 11.07 -7.56 10.70
C SER A 3 11.49 -7.46 9.22
N PRO A 4 10.61 -7.06 8.30
CA PRO A 4 10.97 -6.89 6.90
C PRO A 4 11.80 -5.61 6.75
N CYS A 5 13.11 -5.70 7.00
CA CYS A 5 14.06 -4.68 6.58
C CYS A 5 14.20 -4.75 5.06
N GLN A 6 13.33 -4.02 4.35
CA GLN A 6 13.40 -3.93 2.90
C GLN A 6 14.54 -2.97 2.52
N VAL A 7 15.38 -3.47 1.60
CA VAL A 7 16.67 -2.95 1.13
C VAL A 7 16.64 -1.45 0.82
N LEU A 8 17.60 -0.69 1.36
CA LEU A 8 17.57 0.79 1.41
C LEU A 8 18.64 1.52 0.60
N HIS A 9 19.54 0.83 -0.10
CA HIS A 9 20.57 1.52 -0.86
C HIS A 9 21.10 0.65 -2.01
N ARG A 10 21.38 1.27 -3.15
CA ARG A 10 22.11 0.67 -4.26
C ARG A 10 23.47 1.38 -4.28
N PRO A 11 24.61 0.68 -4.23
CA PRO A 11 25.89 1.33 -4.24
C PRO A 11 26.06 2.08 -5.55
N HIS A 12 26.58 3.31 -5.47
CA HIS A 12 26.94 4.11 -6.64
C HIS A 12 27.94 3.32 -7.49
N CYS A 13 27.60 3.10 -8.75
CA CYS A 13 28.51 2.49 -9.73
C CYS A 13 29.06 3.61 -10.62
N ASP A 14 30.35 3.53 -10.99
CA ASP A 14 30.97 4.42 -11.97
C ASP A 14 30.20 4.31 -13.30
N GLY A 15 29.28 5.27 -13.55
CA GLY A 15 28.37 5.26 -14.70
C GLY A 15 26.96 5.81 -14.45
N ASP A 16 26.57 6.09 -13.20
CA ASP A 16 25.25 6.69 -12.91
C ASP A 16 25.13 8.13 -13.45
N GLU A 17 23.97 8.49 -14.01
CA GLU A 17 23.70 9.86 -14.43
C GLU A 17 23.74 10.82 -13.23
N PRO A 18 24.26 12.06 -13.40
CA PRO A 18 24.39 13.05 -12.31
C PRO A 18 23.08 13.31 -11.55
N ALA A 19 21.95 13.23 -12.25
CA ALA A 19 20.62 13.39 -11.66
C ALA A 19 20.24 12.25 -10.70
N ALA A 20 20.62 11.00 -11.03
CA ALA A 20 20.37 9.85 -10.17
C ALA A 20 21.18 9.94 -8.87
N VAL A 21 22.44 10.38 -8.97
CA VAL A 21 23.33 10.61 -7.82
C VAL A 21 22.77 11.72 -6.93
N ALA A 22 22.34 12.85 -7.51
CA ALA A 22 21.74 13.94 -6.75
C ALA A 22 20.49 13.51 -5.98
N ASN A 23 19.63 12.69 -6.60
CA ASN A 23 18.44 12.13 -5.94
C ASN A 23 18.80 11.21 -4.76
N GLN A 24 19.78 10.32 -4.93
CA GLN A 24 20.23 9.43 -3.85
C GLN A 24 20.81 10.22 -2.68
N VAL A 25 21.68 11.20 -2.95
CA VAL A 25 22.25 12.08 -1.92
C VAL A 25 21.15 12.84 -1.19
N GLY A 26 20.17 13.38 -1.93
CA GLY A 26 19.02 14.08 -1.35
C GLY A 26 18.20 13.20 -0.40
N GLN A 27 17.97 11.93 -0.75
CA GLN A 27 17.24 10.99 0.09
C GLN A 27 18.00 10.63 1.37
N ILE A 28 19.30 10.34 1.26
CA ILE A 28 20.14 10.03 2.44
C ILE A 28 20.22 11.25 3.37
N TRP A 29 20.40 12.45 2.79
CA TRP A 29 20.43 13.69 3.56
C TRP A 29 19.10 13.93 4.28
N ALA A 30 17.96 13.77 3.59
CA ALA A 30 16.64 13.90 4.20
C ALA A 30 16.45 12.89 5.34
N PHE A 31 16.82 11.63 5.13
CA PHE A 31 16.73 10.59 6.16
C PHE A 31 17.60 10.89 7.38
N ARG A 32 18.80 11.43 7.17
CA ARG A 32 19.76 11.72 8.23
C ARG A 32 19.41 12.99 9.00
N GLU A 33 19.11 14.09 8.31
CA GLU A 33 19.04 15.43 8.94
C GLU A 33 17.60 15.94 9.13
N ARG A 34 16.66 15.58 8.24
CA ARG A 34 15.28 16.12 8.31
C ARG A 34 14.36 15.34 9.22
N ILE A 35 14.53 14.02 9.29
CA ILE A 35 13.71 13.16 10.17
C ILE A 35 14.19 13.31 11.62
N GLN A 36 13.27 13.58 12.53
CA GLN A 36 13.55 13.76 13.96
C GLN A 36 12.85 12.70 14.82
N PRO A 37 13.38 12.41 16.02
CA PRO A 37 12.66 11.62 17.01
C PRO A 37 11.30 12.26 17.33
N GLY A 38 10.24 11.46 17.31
CA GLY A 38 8.86 11.92 17.48
C GLY A 38 8.09 12.02 16.18
N ASP A 39 8.74 12.06 15.01
CA ASP A 39 8.06 12.15 13.73
C ASP A 39 7.24 10.90 13.41
N LEU A 40 6.09 11.11 12.76
CA LEU A 40 5.24 10.03 12.26
C LEU A 40 5.75 9.56 10.90
N ILE A 41 5.86 8.25 10.73
CA ILE A 41 6.27 7.62 9.48
C ILE A 41 5.18 6.69 8.97
N ALA A 42 4.99 6.67 7.66
CA ALA A 42 4.13 5.73 6.97
C ALA A 42 4.97 4.94 5.97
N LEU A 43 4.87 3.61 6.02
CA LEU A 43 5.61 2.69 5.18
C LEU A 43 4.63 1.81 4.41
N PRO A 44 4.44 2.04 3.10
CA PRO A 44 3.74 1.10 2.24
C PRO A 44 4.52 -0.22 2.16
N LEU A 45 3.87 -1.34 2.45
CA LEU A 45 4.51 -2.65 2.40
C LEU A 45 4.34 -3.24 1.00
N LYS A 46 5.40 -3.47 0.25
CA LYS A 46 5.25 -4.05 -1.11
C LYS A 46 4.77 -5.51 -1.11
N THR A 47 5.05 -6.24 -0.04
CA THR A 47 4.68 -7.66 0.09
C THR A 47 3.24 -7.87 0.51
N ARG A 48 2.57 -6.82 1.00
CA ARG A 48 1.21 -6.88 1.55
C ARG A 48 0.53 -5.56 1.20
N ALA A 49 -0.63 -5.57 0.55
CA ALA A 49 -1.39 -4.35 0.19
C ALA A 49 -1.93 -3.60 1.44
N ALA A 50 -1.01 -3.09 2.26
CA ALA A 50 -1.19 -2.51 3.58
C ALA A 50 -0.10 -1.47 3.85
N ILE A 51 -0.39 -0.56 4.76
CA ILE A 51 0.47 0.54 5.15
C ILE A 51 0.75 0.42 6.64
N ALA A 52 2.04 0.41 7.00
CA ALA A 52 2.46 0.45 8.39
C ALA A 52 2.66 1.92 8.82
N ILE A 53 2.16 2.29 9.99
CA ILE A 53 2.36 3.60 10.59
C ILE A 53 3.15 3.42 11.89
N GLY A 54 4.21 4.23 12.03
CA GLY A 54 5.07 4.23 13.20
C GLY A 54 5.52 5.62 13.60
N ARG A 55 6.25 5.70 14.70
CA ARG A 55 6.89 6.91 15.19
C ARG A 55 8.38 6.71 15.35
N ILE A 56 9.20 7.66 14.92
CA ILE A 56 10.65 7.58 15.10
C ILE A 56 10.99 7.72 16.58
N LYS A 57 11.73 6.75 17.11
CA LYS A 57 12.09 6.64 18.53
C LYS A 57 13.46 7.23 18.84
N GLY A 58 14.36 7.28 17.87
CA GLY A 58 15.76 7.61 18.13
C GLY A 58 16.48 8.29 16.98
N PRO A 59 17.74 8.71 17.22
CA PRO A 59 18.56 9.35 16.22
C PRO A 59 18.95 8.38 15.11
N TYR A 60 19.44 8.95 14.01
CA TYR A 60 20.07 8.21 12.93
C TYR A 60 21.27 7.38 13.43
N GLN A 61 21.41 6.16 12.91
CA GLN A 61 22.52 5.25 13.16
C GLN A 61 23.03 4.69 11.84
N TYR A 62 24.36 4.61 11.71
CA TYR A 62 25.00 3.88 10.63
C TYR A 62 25.50 2.53 11.17
N ARG A 63 24.97 1.42 10.65
CA ARG A 63 25.16 0.07 11.16
C ARG A 63 25.89 -0.79 10.12
N LEU A 64 27.12 -1.22 10.45
CA LEU A 64 27.95 -2.06 9.57
C LEU A 64 27.68 -3.56 9.74
N ASP A 65 26.96 -3.94 10.79
CA ASP A 65 26.59 -5.30 11.13
C ASP A 65 25.38 -5.82 10.33
N LEU A 66 24.69 -4.93 9.60
CA LEU A 66 23.55 -5.31 8.76
C LEU A 66 24.01 -5.74 7.36
N PRO A 67 23.40 -6.80 6.79
CA PRO A 67 23.79 -7.32 5.49
C PRO A 67 23.40 -6.40 4.34
N GLY A 68 24.31 -6.25 3.37
CA GLY A 68 24.09 -5.48 2.16
C GLY A 68 24.20 -3.97 2.39
N ASP A 69 23.31 -3.23 1.75
CA ASP A 69 23.33 -1.77 1.73
C ASP A 69 22.40 -1.11 2.78
N THR A 70 21.76 -1.88 3.65
CA THR A 70 20.85 -1.40 4.71
C THR A 70 21.58 -0.83 5.93
N ARG A 71 22.55 0.06 5.68
CA ARG A 71 23.41 0.60 6.73
C ARG A 71 22.82 1.84 7.40
N HIS A 72 21.89 2.52 6.75
CA HIS A 72 21.21 3.70 7.26
C HIS A 72 19.96 3.30 8.05
N VAL A 73 19.97 3.50 9.36
CA VAL A 73 18.91 3.01 10.25
C VAL A 73 18.43 4.09 11.20
N ARG A 74 17.12 4.12 11.45
CA ARG A 74 16.49 4.83 12.56
C ARG A 74 15.58 3.88 13.29
N ALA A 75 15.62 3.92 14.62
CA ALA A 75 14.69 3.14 15.42
C ALA A 75 13.28 3.74 15.29
N ALA A 76 12.30 2.91 14.98
CA ALA A 76 10.90 3.28 14.91
C ALA A 76 10.08 2.39 15.84
N ASP A 77 9.08 2.99 16.49
CA ASP A 77 8.03 2.29 17.22
C ASP A 77 6.81 2.17 16.32
N TRP A 78 6.43 0.95 15.97
CA TRP A 78 5.34 0.71 15.02
C TRP A 78 4.00 0.68 15.76
N LEU A 79 3.15 1.66 15.48
CA LEU A 79 1.85 1.81 16.12
C LEU A 79 0.84 0.82 15.53
N ARG A 80 0.84 0.67 14.20
CA ARG A 80 0.06 -0.34 13.45
C ARG A 80 0.81 -0.75 12.20
N MET A 81 0.76 -2.02 11.83
CA MET A 81 1.56 -2.56 10.72
C MET A 81 0.73 -3.12 9.55
N ASP A 82 -0.57 -3.23 9.71
CA ASP A 82 -1.46 -3.97 8.81
C ASP A 82 -2.71 -3.15 8.42
N ILE A 83 -2.57 -1.82 8.31
CA ILE A 83 -3.70 -0.98 7.93
C ILE A 83 -3.99 -1.19 6.44
N PRO A 84 -5.19 -1.63 6.07
CA PRO A 84 -5.52 -1.86 4.66
C PRO A 84 -5.52 -0.54 3.89
N ARG A 85 -5.03 -0.56 2.65
CA ARG A 85 -5.02 0.63 1.77
C ARG A 85 -6.39 1.28 1.62
N SER A 86 -7.45 0.46 1.61
CA SER A 86 -8.84 0.90 1.56
C SER A 86 -9.29 1.77 2.74
N ALA A 87 -8.53 1.81 3.85
CA ALA A 87 -8.79 2.70 4.99
C ALA A 87 -8.34 4.14 4.74
N PHE A 88 -7.46 4.36 3.75
CA PHE A 88 -7.02 5.68 3.33
C PHE A 88 -7.83 6.13 2.11
N ALA A 89 -7.94 7.44 1.92
CA ALA A 89 -8.53 7.96 0.69
C ALA A 89 -7.49 8.03 -0.43
N GLN A 90 -7.96 8.07 -1.66
CA GLN A 90 -7.14 7.91 -2.85
C GLN A 90 -6.07 8.99 -3.01
N ASP A 91 -6.37 10.23 -2.64
CA ASP A 91 -5.46 11.37 -2.67
C ASP A 91 -4.27 11.20 -1.72
N LEU A 92 -4.50 10.57 -0.58
CA LEU A 92 -3.45 10.23 0.39
C LEU A 92 -2.63 9.03 -0.07
N LEU A 93 -3.25 8.03 -0.70
CA LEU A 93 -2.56 6.90 -1.32
C LEU A 93 -1.64 7.34 -2.46
N PHE A 94 -2.03 8.34 -3.26
CA PHE A 94 -1.14 8.90 -4.28
C PHE A 94 0.09 9.56 -3.68
N SER A 95 -0.07 10.28 -2.57
CA SER A 95 1.08 10.87 -1.88
C SER A 95 1.97 9.82 -1.19
N LEU A 96 1.38 8.74 -0.66
CA LEU A 96 2.10 7.65 0.00
C LEU A 96 2.78 6.69 -0.98
N GLY A 97 2.24 6.55 -2.19
CA GLY A 97 2.80 5.74 -3.28
C GLY A 97 3.95 6.42 -4.00
N ALA A 98 4.55 7.46 -3.41
CA ALA A 98 5.62 8.18 -4.05
C ALA A 98 6.84 7.29 -4.29
N PHE A 99 7.37 7.32 -5.52
CA PHE A 99 8.48 6.47 -5.99
C PHE A 99 9.80 6.72 -5.23
N MET A 100 9.90 7.83 -4.50
CA MET A 100 11.07 8.14 -3.67
C MET A 100 11.05 7.37 -2.35
N THR A 101 12.23 6.96 -1.88
CA THR A 101 12.36 6.14 -0.68
C THR A 101 12.09 6.92 0.62
N VAL A 102 12.34 8.23 0.61
CA VAL A 102 12.05 9.13 1.72
C VAL A 102 11.47 10.43 1.15
N CYS A 103 10.25 10.73 1.56
CA CYS A 103 9.52 11.93 1.17
C CYS A 103 8.72 12.45 2.37
N ARG A 104 8.60 13.76 2.49
CA ARG A 104 7.65 14.36 3.41
C ARG A 104 6.29 14.36 2.72
N ILE A 105 5.22 14.21 3.47
CA ILE A 105 3.87 14.30 2.91
C ILE A 105 3.13 15.36 3.71
N GLN A 106 3.05 16.56 3.15
CA GLN A 106 2.29 17.67 3.75
C GLN A 106 0.94 17.90 3.05
N ARG A 107 0.85 17.59 1.76
CA ARG A 107 -0.37 17.83 0.96
C ARG A 107 -1.59 17.12 1.54
N ASN A 108 -2.76 17.71 1.31
CA ASN A 108 -4.08 17.15 1.64
C ASN A 108 -4.30 16.81 3.13
N ASN A 109 -3.72 17.60 4.04
CA ASN A 109 -3.80 17.40 5.49
C ASN A 109 -3.40 15.97 5.91
N ALA A 110 -2.36 15.43 5.27
CA ALA A 110 -1.95 14.04 5.43
C ALA A 110 -1.69 13.68 6.90
N GLU A 111 -1.02 14.53 7.67
CA GLU A 111 -0.69 14.23 9.06
C GLU A 111 -1.94 14.03 9.93
N GLU A 112 -2.91 14.94 9.86
CA GLU A 112 -4.17 14.86 10.62
C GLU A 112 -4.98 13.63 10.22
N ARG A 113 -5.00 13.30 8.93
CA ARG A 113 -5.75 12.17 8.39
C ARG A 113 -5.11 10.84 8.73
N ILE A 114 -3.78 10.77 8.74
CA ILE A 114 -3.05 9.59 9.21
C ILE A 114 -3.31 9.38 10.71
N LYS A 115 -3.35 10.45 11.52
CA LYS A 115 -3.77 10.38 12.93
C LYS A 115 -5.22 9.87 13.07
N ALA A 116 -6.15 10.40 12.28
CA ALA A 116 -7.54 9.94 12.30
C ALA A 116 -7.68 8.45 11.95
N VAL A 117 -6.90 7.95 10.99
CA VAL A 117 -6.86 6.51 10.66
C VAL A 117 -6.31 5.68 11.81
N LEU A 118 -5.30 6.17 12.53
CA LEU A 118 -4.79 5.51 13.75
C LEU A 118 -5.85 5.43 14.86
N ASP A 119 -6.64 6.49 15.02
CA ASP A 119 -7.74 6.58 15.98
C ASP A 119 -8.98 5.75 15.60
N GLY A 120 -8.95 5.11 14.41
CA GLY A 120 -10.00 4.21 13.94
C GLY A 120 -11.03 4.84 13.01
N HIS A 121 -10.86 6.11 12.64
CA HIS A 121 -11.69 6.76 11.63
C HIS A 121 -11.22 6.35 10.24
N ALA A 122 -11.92 5.38 9.65
CA ALA A 122 -11.66 4.94 8.28
C ALA A 122 -12.05 6.02 7.26
N ARG A 123 -11.20 6.24 6.25
CA ARG A 123 -11.40 7.21 5.16
C ARG A 123 -11.77 8.62 5.64
N PRO A 124 -10.89 9.31 6.37
CA PRO A 124 -11.12 10.71 6.67
C PRO A 124 -11.28 11.48 5.35
N ASN A 125 -12.36 12.26 5.26
CA ASN A 125 -12.81 12.93 4.03
C ASN A 125 -11.64 13.55 3.25
N ALA A 126 -11.65 13.39 1.92
CA ALA A 126 -10.73 14.10 1.05
C ALA A 126 -10.82 15.60 1.35
N ALA A 127 -9.67 16.28 1.43
CA ALA A 127 -9.62 17.70 1.75
C ALA A 127 -10.62 18.45 0.86
N ARG A 128 -11.57 19.17 1.49
CA ARG A 128 -12.41 20.14 0.80
C ARG A 128 -11.51 21.31 0.45
N GLU A 129 -11.14 21.36 -0.82
CA GLU A 129 -10.35 22.39 -1.49
C GLU A 129 -8.89 22.53 -1.00
N PRO A 130 -7.92 22.77 -1.92
CA PRO A 130 -6.54 23.00 -1.53
C PRO A 130 -6.43 24.37 -0.85
N ASP A 131 -6.07 24.40 0.42
CA ASP A 131 -5.62 25.63 1.06
C ASP A 131 -4.28 26.05 0.40
N VAL A 132 -4.29 27.21 -0.26
CA VAL A 132 -3.24 27.67 -1.19
C VAL A 132 -2.08 28.35 -0.45
N GLN A 133 -1.82 28.00 0.81
CA GLN A 133 -0.82 28.69 1.64
C GLN A 133 0.14 27.73 2.36
N GLU A 134 0.76 26.82 1.62
CA GLU A 134 2.06 26.28 2.06
C GLU A 134 3.11 26.54 0.99
N LYS A 135 4.23 27.16 1.39
CA LYS A 135 5.43 27.31 0.57
C LYS A 135 5.85 25.93 0.06
N VAL A 136 5.51 25.65 -1.20
CA VAL A 136 5.90 24.42 -1.87
C VAL A 136 7.39 24.52 -2.18
N GLU A 137 8.22 24.02 -1.27
CA GLU A 137 9.48 23.40 -1.73
C GLU A 137 9.07 22.34 -2.75
N ALA A 138 9.70 22.34 -3.93
CA ALA A 138 9.30 21.53 -5.08
C ALA A 138 9.32 20.03 -4.74
N GLU A 139 8.24 19.55 -4.13
CA GLU A 139 8.07 18.18 -3.73
C GLU A 139 7.52 17.41 -4.92
N VAL A 140 8.35 16.49 -5.39
CA VAL A 140 8.22 15.70 -6.61
C VAL A 140 6.84 15.03 -6.62
N VAL A 141 6.00 15.37 -7.60
CA VAL A 141 4.81 14.57 -7.92
C VAL A 141 5.34 13.24 -8.42
N ALA A 142 5.30 12.25 -7.54
CA ALA A 142 5.79 10.94 -7.88
C ALA A 142 4.89 10.27 -8.93
N PRO A 143 5.47 9.52 -9.88
CA PRO A 143 4.69 8.69 -10.78
C PRO A 143 3.95 7.62 -9.98
N VAL A 144 2.65 7.53 -10.22
CA VAL A 144 1.74 6.57 -9.59
C VAL A 144 2.01 5.16 -10.12
N ASP A 145 2.05 4.16 -9.24
CA ASP A 145 1.96 2.75 -9.65
C ASP A 145 0.55 2.48 -10.21
N LEU A 146 0.45 2.43 -11.54
CA LEU A 146 -0.82 2.28 -12.25
C LEU A 146 -1.47 0.92 -12.00
N GLU A 147 -0.67 -0.14 -11.79
CA GLU A 147 -1.18 -1.48 -11.52
C GLU A 147 -1.80 -1.53 -10.13
N GLU A 148 -1.06 -1.09 -9.11
CA GLU A 148 -1.57 -1.03 -7.74
C GLU A 148 -2.81 -0.13 -7.65
N TYR A 149 -2.80 0.99 -8.38
CA TYR A 149 -3.95 1.90 -8.48
C TYR A 149 -5.18 1.24 -9.11
N ALA A 150 -5.01 0.53 -10.24
CA ALA A 150 -6.11 -0.16 -10.89
C ALA A 150 -6.70 -1.26 -9.99
N HIS A 151 -5.84 -2.01 -9.29
CA HIS A 151 -6.28 -3.01 -8.32
C HIS A 151 -7.07 -2.40 -7.16
N ASP A 152 -6.62 -1.28 -6.61
CA ASP A 152 -7.33 -0.55 -5.56
C ASP A 152 -8.72 -0.09 -6.03
N LEU A 153 -8.82 0.51 -7.22
CA LEU A 153 -10.10 0.94 -7.81
C LEU A 153 -11.06 -0.23 -8.04
N ILE A 154 -10.57 -1.35 -8.57
CA ILE A 154 -11.39 -2.54 -8.82
C ILE A 154 -11.91 -3.09 -7.48
N ARG A 155 -11.04 -3.21 -6.48
CA ARG A 155 -11.41 -3.70 -5.15
C ARG A 155 -12.48 -2.82 -4.52
N ASP A 156 -12.31 -1.50 -4.61
CA ASP A 156 -13.27 -0.53 -4.10
C ASP A 156 -14.62 -0.61 -4.82
N PHE A 157 -14.61 -0.69 -6.15
CA PHE A 157 -15.81 -0.84 -6.95
C PHE A 157 -16.56 -2.13 -6.61
N ILE A 158 -15.84 -3.24 -6.48
CA ILE A 158 -16.43 -4.53 -6.10
C ILE A 158 -17.04 -4.44 -4.69
N GLY A 159 -16.30 -3.92 -3.72
CA GLY A 159 -16.77 -3.81 -2.33
C GLY A 159 -17.97 -2.86 -2.17
N GLN A 160 -18.06 -1.81 -2.98
CA GLN A 160 -19.20 -0.89 -2.97
C GLN A 160 -20.44 -1.51 -3.61
N LYS A 161 -20.27 -2.17 -4.77
CA LYS A 161 -21.38 -2.64 -5.60
C LYS A 161 -21.89 -4.03 -5.21
N PHE A 162 -21.04 -4.89 -4.67
CA PHE A 162 -21.36 -6.29 -4.37
C PHE A 162 -21.13 -6.57 -2.88
N LYS A 163 -22.21 -6.54 -2.10
CA LYS A 163 -22.21 -6.87 -0.66
C LYS A 163 -23.01 -8.16 -0.41
N GLY A 164 -22.60 -8.95 0.58
CA GLY A 164 -23.28 -10.20 0.96
C GLY A 164 -23.42 -11.17 -0.21
N HIS A 165 -24.63 -11.72 -0.40
CA HIS A 165 -24.95 -12.67 -1.47
C HIS A 165 -24.66 -12.19 -2.90
N ASN A 166 -24.62 -10.87 -3.13
CA ASN A 166 -24.26 -10.35 -4.45
C ASN A 166 -22.79 -10.61 -4.80
N LEU A 167 -21.90 -10.66 -3.81
CA LEU A 167 -20.50 -11.03 -4.02
C LEU A 167 -20.37 -12.51 -4.37
N GLU A 168 -21.12 -13.38 -3.70
CA GLU A 168 -21.18 -14.82 -4.02
C GLU A 168 -21.65 -15.05 -5.47
N ARG A 169 -22.62 -14.25 -5.95
CA ARG A 169 -23.06 -14.29 -7.35
C ARG A 169 -21.99 -13.86 -8.33
N LEU A 170 -21.21 -12.82 -8.00
CA LEU A 170 -20.08 -12.39 -8.81
C LEU A 170 -19.02 -13.49 -8.89
N VAL A 171 -18.61 -14.05 -7.74
CA VAL A 171 -17.60 -15.13 -7.68
C VAL A 171 -18.06 -16.35 -8.47
N ALA A 172 -19.32 -16.76 -8.31
CA ALA A 172 -19.87 -17.91 -9.04
C ALA A 172 -19.88 -17.67 -10.56
N ALA A 173 -20.22 -16.45 -11.01
CA ALA A 173 -20.19 -16.11 -12.44
C ALA A 173 -18.78 -16.14 -13.03
N VAL A 174 -17.77 -15.64 -12.29
CA VAL A 174 -16.36 -15.69 -12.69
C VAL A 174 -15.88 -17.14 -12.81
N LEU A 175 -16.15 -17.96 -11.80
CA LEU A 175 -15.78 -19.38 -11.82
C LEU A 175 -16.45 -20.13 -12.98
N LYS A 176 -17.73 -19.85 -13.29
CA LYS A 176 -18.41 -20.43 -14.46
C LYS A 176 -17.77 -20.00 -15.78
N ALA A 177 -17.34 -18.74 -15.90
CA ALA A 177 -16.64 -18.25 -17.10
C ALA A 177 -15.29 -18.95 -17.30
N GLU A 178 -14.58 -19.26 -16.21
CA GLU A 178 -13.35 -20.07 -16.19
C GLU A 178 -13.60 -21.59 -16.40
N GLY A 179 -14.86 -22.01 -16.59
CA GLY A 179 -15.22 -23.40 -16.86
C GLY A 179 -15.48 -24.27 -15.63
N TYR A 180 -15.54 -23.69 -14.44
CA TYR A 180 -15.90 -24.42 -13.23
C TYR A 180 -17.42 -24.53 -13.05
N GLN A 181 -17.87 -25.63 -12.46
CA GLN A 181 -19.25 -25.75 -12.00
C GLN A 181 -19.38 -25.17 -10.59
N THR A 182 -20.38 -24.32 -10.38
CA THR A 182 -20.64 -23.68 -9.09
C THR A 182 -22.06 -24.01 -8.63
N GLN A 183 -22.21 -24.46 -7.39
CA GLN A 183 -23.51 -24.55 -6.72
C GLN A 183 -23.62 -23.42 -5.70
N GLN A 184 -24.77 -22.73 -5.69
CA GLN A 184 -25.06 -21.67 -4.72
C GLN A 184 -26.11 -22.19 -3.74
N ALA A 185 -25.85 -22.05 -2.45
CA ALA A 185 -26.86 -22.28 -1.43
C ALA A 185 -27.94 -21.17 -1.50
N PRO A 186 -29.22 -21.48 -1.27
CA PRO A 186 -30.27 -20.46 -1.19
C PRO A 186 -29.97 -19.47 -0.06
N ALA A 187 -30.35 -18.20 -0.25
CA ALA A 187 -30.18 -17.18 0.78
C ALA A 187 -30.97 -17.56 2.05
N GLY A 188 -30.27 -17.74 3.16
CA GLY A 188 -30.88 -18.03 4.46
C GLY A 188 -31.63 -16.81 5.01
N ALA A 189 -32.70 -17.05 5.76
CA ALA A 189 -33.57 -16.01 6.33
C ALA A 189 -32.87 -15.11 7.38
N ASP A 190 -31.76 -15.58 7.93
CA ASP A 190 -30.99 -14.89 8.95
C ASP A 190 -29.75 -14.29 8.28
N GLY A 191 -29.56 -12.96 8.36
CA GLY A 191 -28.48 -12.22 7.72
C GLY A 191 -27.04 -12.55 8.19
N GLY A 192 -26.77 -13.78 8.59
CA GLY A 192 -25.46 -14.35 8.85
C GLY A 192 -24.80 -14.83 7.55
N SER A 193 -23.54 -14.46 7.40
CA SER A 193 -22.62 -14.87 6.33
C SER A 193 -22.78 -16.32 5.89
N THR A 194 -23.20 -16.54 4.64
CA THR A 194 -23.15 -17.85 3.97
C THR A 194 -21.69 -18.27 3.78
N SER A 195 -21.34 -19.45 4.28
CA SER A 195 -20.08 -20.10 3.99
C SER A 195 -20.18 -20.82 2.65
N LEU A 196 -19.26 -20.51 1.72
CA LEU A 196 -19.09 -21.27 0.49
C LEU A 196 -18.48 -22.64 0.83
N LEU A 197 -19.33 -23.64 1.11
CA LEU A 197 -18.97 -25.05 1.04
C LEU A 197 -19.38 -25.56 -0.34
N GLY A 198 -18.56 -25.28 -1.35
CA GLY A 198 -18.76 -25.74 -2.72
C GLY A 198 -17.51 -26.41 -3.25
N GLU A 199 -17.60 -27.71 -3.51
CA GLU A 199 -16.58 -28.44 -4.27
C GLU A 199 -16.44 -27.79 -5.65
N VAL A 200 -15.26 -27.23 -5.93
CA VAL A 200 -14.92 -26.68 -7.24
C VAL A 200 -14.39 -27.83 -8.10
N ARG A 201 -15.23 -28.35 -9.00
CA ARG A 201 -14.85 -29.41 -9.95
C ARG A 201 -14.49 -28.78 -11.30
N TRP A 202 -13.28 -29.02 -11.77
CA TRP A 202 -12.79 -28.58 -13.08
C TRP A 202 -13.27 -29.54 -14.18
N ASP A 203 -13.92 -29.01 -15.22
CA ASP A 203 -14.41 -29.79 -16.36
C ASP A 203 -13.41 -29.71 -17.52
N SER A 204 -12.59 -30.75 -17.67
CA SER A 204 -11.57 -30.88 -18.71
C SER A 204 -12.14 -31.08 -20.12
N SER A 205 -13.45 -31.29 -20.27
CA SER A 205 -14.06 -31.73 -21.54
C SER A 205 -14.31 -30.62 -22.57
N ARG A 206 -14.17 -29.33 -22.19
CA ARG A 206 -14.45 -28.19 -23.10
C ARG A 206 -13.23 -27.55 -23.76
N HIS A 207 -12.01 -27.91 -23.34
CA HIS A 207 -10.79 -27.46 -24.01
C HIS A 207 -10.30 -28.56 -24.96
N GLY A 208 -10.93 -28.62 -26.13
CA GLY A 208 -10.44 -29.45 -27.23
C GLY A 208 -9.12 -28.90 -27.78
N SER A 209 -8.01 -29.60 -27.47
CA SER A 209 -6.72 -29.72 -28.19
C SER A 209 -5.97 -28.43 -28.55
N ALA A 210 -4.65 -28.30 -28.39
CA ALA A 210 -3.64 -29.30 -28.70
C ALA A 210 -2.31 -28.99 -27.99
N CYS A 211 -1.70 -30.03 -27.41
CA CYS A 211 -0.25 -30.07 -27.31
C CYS A 211 0.33 -30.18 -28.73
N ARG A 212 1.30 -29.33 -29.04
CA ARG A 212 2.48 -29.67 -29.81
C ARG A 212 3.69 -29.08 -29.12
#